data_AF-A0A2U9NZ42-F1
#
_entry.id   AF-A0A2U9NZ42-F1
#
_cell.length_a   1.000
_cell.length_b   1.000
_cell.length_c   1.000
_cell.angle_alpha   90.00
_cell.angle_beta   90.00
_cell.angle_gamma   90.00
#
_symmetry.space_group_name_H-M   'P 1'
#
loop_
_entity.id
_entity.type
_entity.pdbx_description
1 polymer ?
#
loop_
_entity_poly.entity_id
_entity_poly.type
_entity_poly.pdbx_seq_one_letter_code
_entity_poly.pdbx_strand_id
1 'polypeptide(L)'
;MAHTFEVLVTMQQAADEAHARVLALRDEYGPPTAAAWSDEQTVAYEQAWQEWRKLAGEVQAAITEHAGEQGLGRYDVEMDVKKKARHPEGDG
;
A
#
# COMPACT_ATOMS: atom_id res chain seq x y z
N MET A 1 21.44 1.58 -2.89
CA MET A 1 21.28 2.95 -3.42
C MET A 1 20.04 3.47 -2.71
N ALA A 2 20.15 4.61 -2.03
CA ALA A 2 19.02 5.20 -1.33
C ALA A 2 17.79 5.27 -2.24
N HIS A 3 16.66 4.73 -1.77
CA HIS A 3 15.38 5.06 -2.39
C HIS A 3 15.19 6.58 -2.25
N THR A 4 14.94 7.28 -3.35
CA THR A 4 14.58 8.70 -3.26
C THR A 4 13.18 8.84 -2.70
N PHE A 5 12.85 10.02 -2.14
CA PHE A 5 11.51 10.28 -1.63
C PHE A 5 10.43 10.03 -2.70
N GLU A 6 10.65 10.44 -3.95
CA GLU A 6 9.72 10.19 -5.07
C GLU A 6 9.52 8.70 -5.36
N VAL A 7 10.58 7.89 -5.20
CA VAL A 7 10.46 6.42 -5.33
C VAL A 7 9.60 5.87 -4.20
N LEU A 8 9.76 6.35 -2.95
CA LEU A 8 8.91 5.93 -1.83
C LEU A 8 7.43 6.29 -2.07
N VAL A 9 7.16 7.49 -2.61
CA VAL A 9 5.80 7.93 -2.98
C VAL A 9 5.20 7.01 -4.05
N THR A 10 5.96 6.71 -5.10
CA THR A 10 5.50 5.80 -6.17
C THR A 10 5.20 4.40 -5.63
N MET A 11 6.07 3.87 -4.75
CA MET A 11 5.84 2.57 -4.12
C MET A 11 4.60 2.58 -3.21
N GLN A 12 4.39 3.67 -2.45
CA GLN A 12 3.20 3.83 -1.60
C GLN A 12 1.92 3.90 -2.45
N GLN A 13 1.94 4.61 -3.58
CA GLN A 13 0.80 4.65 -4.51
C GLN A 13 0.45 3.26 -5.05
N ALA A 14 1.45 2.46 -5.43
CA ALA A 14 1.22 1.08 -5.87
C ALA A 14 0.61 0.20 -4.75
N ALA A 15 1.09 0.36 -3.51
CA ALA A 15 0.52 -0.34 -2.36
C ALA A 15 -0.92 0.13 -2.07
N ASP A 16 -1.22 1.42 -2.23
CA ASP A 16 -2.58 1.97 -2.03
C ASP A 16 -3.54 1.48 -3.12
N GLU A 17 -3.11 1.39 -4.38
CA GLU A 17 -3.88 0.83 -5.49
C GLU A 17 -4.19 -0.66 -5.27
N ALA A 18 -3.18 -1.44 -4.87
CA ALA A 18 -3.38 -2.85 -4.54
C ALA A 18 -4.34 -3.04 -3.35
N HIS A 19 -4.26 -2.17 -2.34
CA HIS A 19 -5.22 -2.17 -1.23
C HIS A 19 -6.64 -1.82 -1.70
N ALA A 20 -6.78 -0.83 -2.58
CA ALA A 20 -8.08 -0.46 -3.15
C ALA A 20 -8.72 -1.63 -3.90
N ARG A 21 -7.92 -2.45 -4.61
CA ARG A 21 -8.40 -3.69 -5.24
C ARG A 21 -8.92 -4.70 -4.21
N VAL A 22 -8.23 -4.91 -3.09
CA VAL A 22 -8.69 -5.80 -2.00
C VAL A 22 -10.03 -5.32 -1.45
N LEU A 23 -10.18 -4.01 -1.23
CA LEU A 23 -11.43 -3.42 -0.75
C LEU A 23 -12.55 -3.55 -1.77
N ALA A 24 -12.29 -3.30 -3.05
CA ALA A 24 -13.26 -3.46 -4.12
C ALA A 24 -13.78 -4.90 -4.22
N LEU A 25 -12.90 -5.91 -4.12
CA LEU A 25 -13.30 -7.32 -4.12
C LEU A 25 -14.17 -7.65 -2.90
N ARG A 26 -13.82 -7.13 -1.73
CA ARG A 26 -14.61 -7.33 -0.51
C ARG A 26 -16.00 -6.70 -0.62
N ASP A 27 -16.08 -5.52 -1.22
CA ASP A 27 -17.33 -4.79 -1.40
C ASP A 27 -18.22 -5.47 -2.47
N GLU A 28 -17.62 -6.02 -3.53
CA GLU A 28 -18.31 -6.77 -4.58
C GLU A 28 -18.86 -8.11 -4.10
N TYR A 29 -18.05 -8.89 -3.36
CA TYR A 29 -18.47 -10.22 -2.89
C TYR A 29 -19.39 -10.16 -1.66
N GLY A 30 -19.46 -9.00 -1.00
CA GLY A 30 -20.26 -8.80 0.19
C GLY A 30 -19.66 -9.46 1.44
N PRO A 31 -20.28 -9.22 2.61
CA PRO A 31 -19.78 -9.76 3.88
C PRO A 31 -19.85 -11.30 3.86
N PRO A 32 -18.78 -12.01 4.24
CA PRO A 32 -18.76 -13.48 4.27
C PRO A 32 -19.83 -14.10 5.19
N THR A 33 -20.39 -13.29 6.09
CA THR A 33 -21.47 -13.67 7.01
C THR A 33 -22.85 -13.69 6.34
N ALA A 34 -23.02 -13.06 5.17
CA ALA A 34 -24.26 -13.06 4.40
C ALA A 34 -24.32 -14.21 3.39
N ALA A 35 -23.20 -14.55 2.75
CA ALA A 35 -23.03 -15.71 1.89
C ALA A 35 -21.56 -16.13 1.86
N ALA A 36 -21.30 -17.43 1.89
CA ALA A 36 -19.95 -17.94 1.66
C ALA A 36 -19.53 -17.61 0.22
N TRP A 37 -18.32 -17.08 0.07
CA TRP A 37 -17.73 -16.82 -1.24
C TRP A 37 -17.46 -18.13 -1.99
N SER A 38 -17.49 -18.08 -3.32
CA SER A 38 -17.04 -19.21 -4.14
C SER A 38 -15.53 -19.44 -4.01
N ASP A 39 -15.06 -20.61 -4.45
CA ASP A 39 -13.62 -20.91 -4.48
C ASP A 39 -12.87 -19.90 -5.36
N GLU A 40 -13.43 -19.51 -6.51
CA GLU A 40 -12.84 -18.52 -7.41
C GLU A 40 -12.78 -17.12 -6.77
N GLN A 41 -13.85 -16.71 -6.07
CA GLN A 41 -13.88 -15.44 -5.35
C GLN A 41 -12.85 -15.40 -4.22
N THR A 42 -12.73 -16.51 -3.47
CA THR A 42 -11.74 -16.67 -2.41
C THR A 42 -10.32 -16.55 -2.96
N VAL A 43 -10.00 -17.30 -4.03
CA VAL A 43 -8.68 -17.23 -4.68
C VAL A 43 -8.38 -15.83 -5.20
N ALA A 44 -9.35 -15.16 -5.84
CA ALA A 44 -9.15 -13.80 -6.35
C ALA A 44 -8.86 -12.79 -5.23
N TYR A 45 -9.58 -12.89 -4.11
CA TYR A 45 -9.34 -12.05 -2.95
C TYR A 45 -7.96 -12.33 -2.32
N GLU A 46 -7.60 -13.60 -2.13
CA GLU A 46 -6.31 -13.99 -1.57
C GLU A 46 -5.14 -13.50 -2.41
N GLN A 47 -5.23 -13.61 -3.74
CA GLN A 47 -4.20 -13.09 -4.65
C GLN A 47 -4.03 -11.58 -4.53
N ALA A 48 -5.13 -10.81 -4.56
CA ALA A 48 -5.07 -9.36 -4.36
C ALA A 48 -4.51 -8.99 -2.98
N TRP A 49 -4.88 -9.74 -1.94
CA TRP A 49 -4.38 -9.53 -0.59
C TRP A 49 -2.88 -9.79 -0.46
N GLN A 50 -2.38 -10.89 -1.07
CA GLN A 50 -0.96 -11.22 -1.09
C GLN A 50 -0.14 -10.17 -1.85
N GLU A 51 -0.65 -9.69 -2.99
CA GLU A 51 -0.02 -8.63 -3.77
C GLU A 51 0.10 -7.33 -2.96
N TRP A 52 -1.00 -6.88 -2.36
CA TRP A 52 -0.98 -5.73 -1.46
C TRP A 52 0.01 -5.91 -0.31
N ARG A 53 0.00 -7.08 0.33
CA ARG A 53 0.86 -7.34 1.50
C ARG A 53 2.34 -7.31 1.14
N LYS A 54 2.70 -7.83 -0.03
CA LYS A 54 4.04 -7.75 -0.60
C LYS A 54 4.46 -6.29 -0.81
N LEU A 55 3.67 -5.51 -1.55
CA LEU A 55 3.97 -4.10 -1.84
C LEU A 55 4.07 -3.26 -0.56
N ALA A 56 3.16 -3.47 0.40
CA ALA A 56 3.22 -2.80 1.70
C ALA A 56 4.50 -3.15 2.48
N GLY A 57 4.99 -4.38 2.36
CA GLY A 57 6.27 -4.80 2.94
C GLY A 57 7.46 -4.10 2.28
N GLU A 58 7.47 -4.01 0.95
CA GLU A 58 8.52 -3.34 0.17
C GLU A 58 8.58 -1.84 0.51
N VAL A 59 7.43 -1.16 0.61
CA VAL A 59 7.35 0.26 1.02
C VAL A 59 7.94 0.47 2.42
N GLN A 60 7.57 -0.37 3.39
CA GLN A 60 8.05 -0.25 4.77
C GLN A 60 9.57 -0.47 4.88
N ALA A 61 10.11 -1.42 4.11
CA ALA A 61 11.55 -1.66 4.04
C ALA A 61 12.27 -0.44 3.45
N ALA A 62 11.78 0.09 2.33
CA ALA A 62 12.37 1.24 1.65
C ALA A 62 12.33 2.53 2.50
N ILE A 63 11.22 2.79 3.20
CA ILE A 63 11.11 3.91 4.16
C ILE A 63 12.13 3.75 5.29
N THR A 64 12.31 2.54 5.82
CA THR A 64 13.25 2.27 6.91
C THR A 64 14.70 2.52 6.47
N GLU A 65 15.06 2.06 5.27
CA GLU A 65 16.39 2.32 4.68
C GLU A 65 16.61 3.82 4.44
N HIS A 66 15.67 4.50 3.77
CA HIS A 66 15.75 5.93 3.50
C HIS A 66 15.87 6.77 4.77
N ALA A 67 15.05 6.49 5.79
CA ALA A 67 15.11 7.22 7.05
C ALA A 67 16.46 7.03 7.75
N GLY A 68 16.99 5.80 7.75
CA GLY A 68 18.29 5.48 8.34
C GLY A 68 19.45 6.20 7.65
N GLU A 69 19.47 6.20 6.32
CA GLU A 69 20.52 6.86 5.53
C GLU A 69 20.47 8.39 5.65
N GLN A 70 19.28 8.97 5.75
CA GLN A 70 19.06 10.42 5.87
C GLN A 70 19.15 10.92 7.32
N GLY A 71 19.27 10.02 8.31
CA GLY A 71 19.23 10.38 9.73
C GLY A 71 17.88 10.93 10.19
N LEU A 72 16.80 10.59 9.49
CA LEU A 72 15.44 11.06 9.75
C LEU A 72 14.66 10.07 10.63
N GLY A 73 13.58 10.53 11.23
CA GLY A 73 12.61 9.67 11.90
C GLY A 73 11.83 8.84 10.88
N ARG A 74 11.84 7.51 11.01
CA ARG A 74 11.04 6.61 10.14
C ARG A 74 9.57 7.01 10.09
N TYR A 75 9.00 7.39 11.23
CA TYR A 75 7.60 7.81 11.33
C TYR A 75 7.32 9.06 10.49
N ASP A 76 8.20 10.07 10.56
CA ASP A 76 8.04 11.33 9.84
C ASP A 76 8.10 11.09 8.33
N VAL A 77 9.10 10.31 7.87
CA VAL A 77 9.21 9.91 6.46
C VAL A 77 7.97 9.17 5.99
N GLU A 78 7.45 8.23 6.80
CA GLU A 78 6.23 7.49 6.46
C GLU A 78 5.00 8.39 6.33
N MET A 79 4.85 9.37 7.22
CA MET A 79 3.76 10.33 7.17
C MET A 79 3.84 11.24 5.94
N ASP A 80 5.04 11.72 5.60
CA ASP A 80 5.26 12.55 4.42
C ASP A 80 5.00 11.78 3.12
N VAL A 81 5.49 10.55 3.03
CA VAL A 81 5.23 9.66 1.89
C VAL A 81 3.73 9.40 1.73
N LYS A 82 3.02 9.04 2.81
CA LYS A 82 1.56 8.83 2.79
C LYS A 82 0.78 10.09 2.42
N LYS A 83 1.22 11.26 2.89
CA LYS A 83 0.59 12.54 2.55
C LYS A 83 0.74 12.82 1.06
N LYS A 84 1.95 12.68 0.51
CA LYS A 84 2.24 12.96 -0.89
C LYS A 84 1.60 11.93 -1.84
N ALA A 85 1.55 10.66 -1.44
CA ALA A 85 0.88 9.60 -2.22
C ALA A 85 -0.61 9.87 -2.43
N ARG A 86 -1.30 10.40 -1.40
CA ARG A 86 -2.73 10.77 -1.47
C ARG A 86 -3.00 12.10 -2.17
N HIS A 87 -2.04 13.02 -2.15
CA HIS A 87 -2.14 14.35 -2.75
C HIS A 87 -0.91 14.62 -3.64
N PRO A 88 -0.88 14.03 -4.86
CA PRO A 88 0.28 14.17 -5.75
C PRO A 88 0.48 15.63 -6.19
N GLU A 89 -0.58 16.40 -6.31
CA GLU A 89 -0.54 17.86 -6.50
C GLU A 89 -0.56 18.52 -5.13
N GLY A 90 0.48 19.30 -4.82
CA GLY A 90 0.52 20.06 -3.58
C GLY A 90 -0.63 21.06 -3.57
N ASP A 91 -1.39 21.11 -2.48
CA ASP A 91 -2.18 22.29 -2.16
C ASP A 91 -1.29 23.53 -2.35
N GLY A 92 -1.74 24.43 -3.23
CA GLY A 92 -1.14 25.76 -3.42
C GLY A 92 -1.32 26.65 -2.20
#